data_AF-A0A4Z1FCA5-F1
#
_entry.id   AF-A0A4Z1FCA5-F1
#
_cell.length_a   1.000
_cell.length_b   1.000
_cell.length_c   1.000
_cell.angle_alpha   90.00
_cell.angle_beta   90.00
_cell.angle_gamma   90.00
#
_symmetry.space_group_name_H-M   'P 1'
#
loop_
_entity.id
_entity.type
_entity.pdbx_description
1 polymer ?
#
loop_
_entity_poly.entity_id
_entity_poly.type
_entity_poly.pdbx_seq_one_letter_code
_entity_poly.pdbx_strand_id
1 'polypeptide(L)'
;MYQTFAIASIIPLWFLGVCHGQVTGIDVRDMMEEMEHIWVDNDGTNSNGFVKGVSPCLNCALGSSNQGEQTSAQWVRFAFHDFVTADTATGTGGMDASLDFESTR
;
A
#
# COMPACT_ATOMS: atom_id res chain seq x y z
N MET A 1 -51.73 21.04 -30.58
CA MET A 1 -51.39 20.04 -29.55
C MET A 1 -50.04 19.37 -29.87
N TYR A 2 -48.94 20.12 -29.97
CA TYR A 2 -47.62 19.55 -30.33
C TYR A 2 -46.43 20.31 -29.71
N GLN A 3 -46.61 20.90 -28.52
CA GLN A 3 -45.56 21.73 -27.92
C GLN A 3 -45.21 21.43 -26.45
N THR A 4 -45.69 20.31 -25.90
CA THR A 4 -45.44 19.93 -24.50
C THR A 4 -44.58 18.68 -24.31
N PHE A 5 -44.22 17.95 -25.38
CA PHE A 5 -43.54 16.65 -25.26
C PHE A 5 -42.01 16.68 -25.34
N ALA A 6 -41.38 17.82 -25.66
CA ALA A 6 -39.94 17.88 -25.89
C ALA A 6 -39.08 18.05 -24.61
N ILE A 7 -39.67 18.48 -23.48
CA ILE A 7 -38.89 18.84 -22.28
C ILE A 7 -38.68 17.63 -21.34
N ALA A 8 -39.45 16.56 -21.49
CA ALA A 8 -39.40 15.40 -20.58
C ALA A 8 -38.22 14.44 -20.84
N SER A 9 -37.48 14.59 -21.96
CA SER A 9 -36.46 13.61 -22.36
C SER A 9 -35.02 13.96 -21.97
N ILE A 10 -34.76 15.14 -21.41
CA ILE A 10 -33.38 15.61 -21.12
C ILE A 10 -32.99 15.40 -19.63
N ILE A 11 -33.96 15.06 -18.79
CA ILE A 11 -33.77 14.92 -17.34
C ILE A 11 -33.15 13.57 -16.89
N PRO A 12 -33.32 12.41 -17.57
CA PRO A 12 -32.82 11.15 -17.00
C PRO A 12 -31.32 10.91 -17.21
N LEU A 13 -30.62 11.71 -18.03
CA LEU A 13 -29.18 11.50 -18.30
C LEU A 13 -28.26 12.13 -17.24
N TRP A 14 -28.75 13.07 -16.43
CA TRP A 14 -27.97 13.71 -15.37
C TRP A 14 -27.91 12.89 -14.07
N PHE A 15 -28.72 11.84 -13.94
CA PHE A 15 -28.79 11.01 -12.73
C PHE A 15 -27.95 9.72 -12.78
N LEU A 16 -27.24 9.45 -13.88
CA LEU A 16 -26.50 8.19 -14.10
C LEU A 16 -24.98 8.25 -13.88
N GLY A 17 -24.44 9.37 -13.43
CA GLY A 17 -23.06 9.45 -12.93
C GLY A 17 -23.06 10.43 -11.78
N VAL A 18 -22.65 10.08 -10.56
CA VAL A 18 -21.45 9.35 -10.21
C VAL A 18 -21.72 8.64 -8.88
N CYS A 19 -21.63 7.31 -8.85
CA CYS A 19 -21.40 6.62 -7.58
C CYS A 19 -19.93 6.84 -7.21
N HIS A 20 -19.64 7.92 -6.49
CA HIS A 20 -18.35 8.05 -5.81
C HIS A 20 -18.34 7.02 -4.69
N GLY A 21 -17.80 5.84 -4.95
CA GLY A 21 -17.42 4.90 -3.91
C GLY A 21 -16.29 5.55 -3.11
N GLN A 22 -16.61 6.26 -2.04
CA GLN A 22 -15.63 6.56 -1.02
C GLN A 22 -15.25 5.22 -0.38
N VAL A 23 -14.14 4.66 -0.84
CA VAL A 23 -13.44 3.59 -0.12
C VAL A 23 -13.02 4.23 1.20
N THR A 24 -13.64 3.80 2.30
CA THR A 24 -13.21 4.21 3.63
C THR A 24 -11.82 3.64 3.87
N GLY A 25 -10.78 4.49 3.88
CA GLY A 25 -9.38 4.11 4.00
C GLY A 25 -8.45 5.28 3.71
N ILE A 26 -7.13 5.07 3.83
CA ILE A 26 -6.12 5.98 3.28
C ILE A 26 -6.41 6.12 1.78
N ASP A 27 -6.51 7.34 1.30
CA ASP A 27 -6.78 7.55 -0.11
C ASP A 27 -5.55 7.14 -0.93
N VAL A 28 -5.76 6.73 -2.19
CA VAL A 28 -4.66 6.24 -3.04
C VAL A 28 -3.62 7.33 -3.26
N ARG A 29 -4.04 8.60 -3.26
CA ARG A 29 -3.14 9.75 -3.40
C ARG A 29 -2.24 9.88 -2.17
N ASP A 30 -2.78 9.84 -0.97
CA ASP A 30 -2.05 9.86 0.30
C ASP A 30 -1.06 8.69 0.33
N MET A 31 -1.48 7.49 -0.06
CA MET A 31 -0.56 6.33 -0.14
C MET A 31 0.59 6.59 -1.13
N MET A 32 0.30 7.17 -2.30
CA MET A 32 1.33 7.51 -3.29
C MET A 32 2.27 8.60 -2.79
N GLU A 33 1.74 9.62 -2.10
CA GLU A 33 2.51 10.71 -1.51
C GLU A 33 3.43 10.20 -0.40
N GLU A 34 2.94 9.33 0.49
CA GLU A 34 3.76 8.69 1.52
C GLU A 34 4.82 7.75 0.92
N MET A 35 4.48 7.01 -0.14
CA MET A 35 5.47 6.20 -0.86
C MET A 35 6.54 7.06 -1.53
N GLU A 36 6.16 8.17 -2.17
CA GLU A 36 7.11 9.12 -2.77
C GLU A 36 8.03 9.71 -1.71
N HIS A 37 7.48 10.09 -0.56
CA HIS A 37 8.24 10.61 0.58
C HIS A 37 9.31 9.60 1.05
N ILE A 38 8.95 8.33 1.22
CA ILE A 38 9.90 7.28 1.60
C ILE A 38 10.95 7.02 0.51
N TRP A 39 10.60 7.21 -0.76
CA TRP A 39 11.50 6.95 -1.89
C TRP A 39 12.47 8.09 -2.20
N VAL A 40 12.02 9.35 -2.08
CA VAL A 40 12.74 10.53 -2.56
C VAL A 40 13.38 11.31 -1.41
N ASP A 41 12.70 11.44 -0.26
CA ASP A 41 13.17 12.23 0.89
C ASP A 41 14.06 11.37 1.81
N ASN A 42 15.16 10.86 1.27
CA ASN A 42 16.05 9.94 1.98
C ASN A 42 17.03 10.62 2.95
N ASP A 43 17.22 11.94 2.83
CA ASP A 43 18.12 12.74 3.68
C ASP A 43 17.62 14.19 3.83
N GLY A 44 18.19 14.93 4.77
CA GLY A 44 17.80 16.32 5.06
C GLY A 44 16.59 16.44 6.00
N THR A 45 16.05 17.66 6.11
CA THR A 45 15.02 18.03 7.10
C THR A 45 13.69 17.32 6.88
N ASN A 46 13.40 16.94 5.64
CA ASN A 46 12.16 16.24 5.29
C ASN A 46 12.32 14.72 5.33
N SER A 47 13.45 14.15 5.75
CA SER A 47 13.59 12.70 5.73
C SER A 47 12.82 11.98 6.84
N ASN A 48 12.07 10.93 6.50
CA ASN A 48 11.39 10.05 7.45
C ASN A 48 12.36 9.04 8.13
N GLY A 49 13.65 9.10 7.82
CA GLY A 49 14.68 8.23 8.41
C GLY A 49 14.57 6.74 8.04
N PHE A 50 13.63 6.35 7.17
CA PHE A 50 13.44 4.98 6.68
C PHE A 50 14.75 4.37 6.16
N VAL A 51 15.48 5.13 5.33
CA VAL A 51 16.76 4.69 4.76
C VAL A 51 17.81 4.40 5.83
N LYS A 52 17.72 4.99 7.03
CA LYS A 52 18.66 4.68 8.12
C LYS A 52 18.49 3.25 8.65
N GLY A 53 17.32 2.62 8.47
CA GLY A 53 17.12 1.20 8.77
C GLY A 53 17.61 0.26 7.66
N VAL A 54 17.87 0.80 6.46
CA VAL A 54 18.26 0.04 5.27
C VAL A 54 19.76 0.19 4.97
N SER A 55 20.28 1.42 5.07
CA SER A 55 21.63 1.84 4.71
C SER A 55 22.29 2.64 5.84
N PRO A 56 23.56 2.31 6.20
CA PRO A 56 24.34 1.18 5.70
C PRO A 56 23.72 -0.18 6.13
N CYS A 57 24.04 -1.25 5.39
CA CYS A 57 23.49 -2.61 5.61
C CYS A 57 23.82 -3.23 6.99
N LEU A 58 24.59 -2.52 7.83
CA LEU A 58 24.99 -2.89 9.19
C LEU A 58 24.10 -2.27 10.28
N ASN A 59 23.09 -1.47 9.89
CA ASN A 59 22.19 -0.83 10.84
C ASN A 59 21.13 -1.80 11.37
N CYS A 60 21.04 -1.83 12.70
CA CYS A 60 19.98 -2.48 13.46
C CYS A 60 19.08 -1.38 14.03
N ALA A 61 17.84 -1.28 13.58
CA ALA A 61 16.89 -0.26 14.04
C ALA A 61 16.52 -0.38 15.53
N LEU A 62 16.71 -1.56 16.13
CA LEU A 62 16.25 -1.90 17.49
C LEU A 62 17.36 -2.38 18.45
N GLY A 63 18.63 -2.32 18.08
CA GLY A 63 19.69 -2.96 18.89
C GLY A 63 21.12 -2.63 18.47
N SER A 64 22.08 -3.33 19.08
CA SER A 64 23.49 -3.20 18.71
C SER A 64 23.79 -3.97 17.42
N SER A 65 24.71 -3.46 16.62
CA SER A 65 25.15 -4.00 15.31
C SER A 65 25.70 -5.43 15.32
N ASN A 66 25.71 -6.11 16.48
CA ASN A 66 26.21 -7.46 16.70
C ASN A 66 25.13 -8.46 17.17
N GLN A 67 23.84 -8.11 17.10
CA GLN A 67 22.76 -9.06 17.43
C GLN A 67 22.43 -10.04 16.29
N GLY A 68 23.13 -9.97 15.15
CA GLY A 68 22.96 -10.87 14.00
C GLY A 68 21.73 -10.55 13.13
N GLU A 69 20.81 -9.73 13.62
CA GLU A 69 19.61 -9.28 12.91
C GLU A 69 19.85 -7.91 12.28
N GLN A 70 20.10 -7.88 10.97
CA GLN A 70 20.18 -6.64 10.21
C GLN A 70 18.78 -6.24 9.77
N THR A 71 18.33 -5.03 10.11
CA THR A 71 16.97 -4.57 9.78
C THR A 71 16.72 -4.61 8.27
N SER A 72 17.71 -4.20 7.50
CA SER A 72 17.72 -4.29 6.03
C SER A 72 17.53 -5.72 5.51
N ALA A 73 18.16 -6.71 6.14
CA ALA A 73 18.06 -8.13 5.75
C ALA A 73 16.73 -8.76 6.17
N GLN A 74 16.13 -8.28 7.25
CA GLN A 74 14.86 -8.80 7.78
C GLN A 74 13.70 -8.56 6.82
N TRP A 75 13.67 -7.40 6.14
CA TRP A 75 12.58 -7.03 5.22
C TRP A 75 12.57 -7.93 3.98
N VAL A 76 13.76 -8.20 3.42
CA VAL A 76 13.91 -9.12 2.28
C VAL A 76 13.55 -10.56 2.68
N ARG A 77 13.99 -10.99 3.87
CA ARG A 77 13.63 -12.30 4.42
C ARG A 77 12.12 -12.45 4.57
N PHE A 78 11.46 -11.44 5.14
CA PHE A 78 10.03 -11.45 5.38
C PHE A 78 9.25 -11.55 4.06
N ALA A 79 9.54 -10.69 3.08
CA ALA A 79 8.88 -10.72 1.77
C ALA A 79 9.08 -12.05 1.03
N PHE A 80 10.26 -12.66 1.11
CA PHE A 80 10.52 -13.99 0.54
C PHE A 80 9.68 -15.08 1.21
N HIS A 81 9.63 -15.08 2.55
CA HIS A 81 8.90 -16.09 3.29
C HIS A 81 7.39 -15.96 3.16
N ASP A 82 6.86 -14.74 2.98
CA ASP A 82 5.46 -14.52 2.62
C ASP A 82 5.20 -15.11 1.22
N PHE A 83 5.99 -14.67 0.22
CA PHE A 83 5.83 -15.08 -1.17
C PHE A 83 5.88 -16.60 -1.41
N VAL A 84 6.77 -17.31 -0.73
CA VAL A 84 6.97 -18.76 -0.96
C VAL A 84 5.82 -19.62 -0.44
N THR A 85 4.88 -19.07 0.33
CA THR A 85 3.67 -19.79 0.78
C THR A 85 2.63 -20.00 -0.32
N ALA A 86 2.84 -19.43 -1.51
CA ALA A 86 1.90 -19.48 -2.61
C ALA A 86 1.50 -20.91 -3.01
N ASP A 87 0.21 -21.22 -2.87
CA ASP A 87 -0.43 -22.38 -3.46
C ASP A 87 -1.24 -21.93 -4.68
N THR A 88 -0.73 -22.23 -5.88
CA THR A 88 -1.37 -21.83 -7.14
C THR A 88 -2.67 -22.59 -7.42
N ALA A 89 -2.89 -23.75 -6.81
CA ALA A 89 -4.09 -24.56 -7.04
C ALA A 89 -5.29 -24.00 -6.27
N THR A 90 -5.05 -23.53 -5.04
CA THR A 90 -6.07 -22.91 -4.18
C THR A 90 -6.10 -21.38 -4.29
N GLY A 91 -5.04 -20.77 -4.84
CA GLY A 91 -4.90 -19.33 -4.97
C GLY A 91 -4.64 -18.61 -3.64
N THR A 92 -4.01 -19.30 -2.68
CA THR A 92 -3.75 -18.77 -1.32
C THR A 92 -2.25 -18.52 -1.12
N GLY A 93 -1.90 -17.55 -0.28
CA GLY A 93 -0.52 -17.17 0.01
C GLY A 93 0.10 -16.35 -1.12
N GLY A 94 1.42 -16.25 -1.11
CA GLY A 94 2.14 -15.37 -2.04
C GLY A 94 2.49 -14.05 -1.37
N MET A 95 2.52 -12.97 -2.15
CA MET A 95 2.79 -11.63 -1.61
C MET A 95 1.48 -11.00 -1.18
N ASP A 96 0.95 -11.46 -0.05
CA ASP A 96 -0.34 -11.06 0.50
C ASP A 96 -0.25 -10.56 1.96
N ALA A 97 0.95 -10.51 2.52
CA ALA A 97 1.25 -10.15 3.90
C ALA A 97 0.60 -11.09 4.94
N SER A 98 0.20 -12.30 4.54
CA SER A 98 -0.37 -13.31 5.43
C SER A 98 0.56 -13.68 6.57
N LEU A 99 1.88 -13.57 6.38
CA LEU A 99 2.85 -13.84 7.43
C LEU A 99 2.75 -12.87 8.63
N ASP A 100 2.30 -11.62 8.43
CA ASP A 100 2.08 -10.67 9.55
C ASP A 100 0.64 -10.77 10.06
N PHE A 101 -0.33 -10.67 9.14
CA PHE A 101 -1.74 -10.51 9.48
C PHE A 101 -2.45 -11.80 9.89
N GLU A 102 -1.89 -12.97 9.55
CA GLU A 102 -2.49 -14.28 9.86
C GLU A 102 -1.63 -15.15 10.79
N SER A 103 -0.52 -14.61 11.31
CA SER A 103 0.42 -15.36 12.19
C SER A 103 -0.19 -15.88 13.50
N THR A 104 -1.25 -15.24 13.99
CA THR A 104 -1.90 -15.57 15.28
C THR A 104 -3.18 -16.39 15.13
N ARG A 105 -3.46 -16.92 13.95
CA ARG A 105 -4.70 -17.68 13.67
C ARG A 105 -4.65 -19.13 14.12
#